data_AF-A0A5A7UTQ2-F1
#
_entry.id   AF-A0A5A7UTQ2-F1
#
_cell.length_a   1.000
_cell.length_b   1.000
_cell.length_c   1.000
_cell.angle_alpha   90.00
_cell.angle_beta   90.00
_cell.angle_gamma   90.00
#
_symmetry.space_group_name_H-M   'P 1'
#
loop_
_entity.id
_entity.type
_entity.pdbx_description
1 polymer ?
#
loop_
_entity_poly.entity_id
_entity_poly.type
_entity_poly.pdbx_seq_one_letter_code
_entity_poly.pdbx_strand_id
1 'polypeptide(L)' 'MELKARSRCPIEFVDEKALRLRRLYLGDMSNMNGSGLDKYYSTLNFESDEDVVKMSLFYFIELAMIGRERRQHMD' A
#
# COMPACT_ATOMS: atom_id res chain seq x y z
N MET A 1 -13.84 -10.75 35.99
CA MET A 1 -13.09 -9.59 35.46
C MET A 1 -12.28 -10.14 34.29
N GLU A 2 -12.86 -10.17 33.09
CA GLU A 2 -12.19 -10.72 31.90
C GLU A 2 -11.33 -9.62 31.27
N LEU A 3 -10.02 -9.81 31.30
CA LEU A 3 -9.09 -9.00 30.52
C LEU A 3 -9.27 -9.40 29.05
N LYS A 4 -10.20 -8.71 28.37
CA LYS A 4 -10.37 -8.79 26.92
C LYS A 4 -9.07 -8.28 26.30
N ALA A 5 -8.17 -9.21 25.98
CA ALA A 5 -6.99 -8.94 25.19
C ALA A 5 -7.48 -8.33 23.87
N ARG A 6 -7.37 -7.01 23.75
CA ARG A 6 -7.49 -6.33 22.45
C ARG A 6 -6.35 -6.87 21.62
N SER A 7 -6.63 -7.89 20.81
CA SER A 7 -5.83 -8.23 19.66
C SER A 7 -5.88 -7.01 18.73
N ARG A 8 -4.98 -6.05 18.97
CA ARG A 8 -4.63 -5.07 17.95
C ARG A 8 -3.83 -5.87 16.94
N CYS A 9 -4.56 -6.39 15.96
CA CYS A 9 -3.96 -7.08 14.84
C CYS A 9 -2.90 -6.14 14.23
N PRO A 10 -1.67 -6.61 13.97
CA PRO A 10 -0.67 -5.81 13.27
C PRO A 10 -1.20 -5.29 11.92
N ILE A 11 -2.16 -6.00 11.34
CA ILE A 11 -2.80 -5.72 10.05
C ILE A 11 -3.55 -4.38 10.07
N GLU A 12 -4.33 -4.07 11.12
CA GLU A 12 -5.09 -2.81 11.19
C GLU A 12 -4.18 -1.56 11.22
N PHE A 13 -3.03 -1.67 11.91
CA PHE A 13 -2.06 -0.58 11.98
C PHE A 13 -1.23 -0.43 10.70
N VAL A 14 -0.99 -1.54 10.00
CA VAL A 14 -0.36 -1.57 8.68
C VAL A 14 -1.31 -0.96 7.63
N ASP A 15 -2.60 -1.24 7.73
CA ASP A 15 -3.63 -0.67 6.85
C ASP A 15 -3.77 0.85 6.99
N GLU A 16 -3.74 1.40 8.23
CA GLU A 16 -3.84 2.85 8.42
C GLU A 16 -2.67 3.60 7.74
N LYS A 17 -1.44 3.06 7.89
CA LYS A 17 -0.24 3.65 7.28
C LYS A 17 -0.22 3.48 5.76
N ALA A 18 -0.66 2.33 5.25
CA ALA A 18 -0.79 2.10 3.82
C ALA A 18 -1.84 3.03 3.20
N LEU A 19 -2.99 3.21 3.86
CA LEU A 19 -4.02 4.17 3.44
C LEU A 19 -3.50 5.61 3.42
N ARG A 20 -2.70 6.02 4.41
CA ARG A 20 -2.06 7.35 4.40
C ARG A 20 -1.09 7.50 3.24
N LEU A 21 -0.26 6.49 2.95
CA LEU A 21 0.65 6.51 1.81
C LEU A 21 -0.10 6.59 0.48
N ARG A 22 -1.16 5.78 0.30
CA ARG A 22 -2.00 5.85 -0.89
C ARG A 22 -2.63 7.22 -1.07
N ARG A 23 -3.18 7.84 -0.03
CA ARG A 23 -3.71 9.21 -0.13
C ARG A 23 -2.65 10.24 -0.48
N LEU A 24 -1.44 10.09 0.06
CA LEU A 24 -0.35 11.03 -0.21
C LEU A 24 0.14 10.95 -1.66
N TYR A 25 0.28 9.74 -2.21
CA TYR A 25 0.89 9.52 -3.53
C TYR A 25 -0.12 9.37 -4.67
N LEU A 26 -1.36 8.97 -4.39
CA LEU A 26 -2.41 8.76 -5.40
C LEU A 26 -3.58 9.75 -5.27
N GLY A 27 -3.70 10.47 -4.14
CA GLY A 27 -4.81 11.39 -3.90
C GLY A 27 -6.18 10.73 -4.08
N ASP A 28 -6.97 11.26 -5.01
CA ASP A 28 -8.30 10.74 -5.36
C ASP A 28 -8.26 9.33 -5.96
N MET A 29 -7.11 8.90 -6.48
CA MET A 29 -6.88 7.55 -6.99
C MET A 29 -6.49 6.54 -5.89
N SER A 30 -6.57 6.92 -4.61
CA SER A 30 -6.19 6.04 -3.48
C SER A 30 -7.00 4.75 -3.36
N ASN A 31 -8.18 4.67 -4.00
CA ASN A 31 -9.02 3.47 -4.04
C ASN A 31 -8.65 2.51 -5.18
N MET A 32 -7.59 2.79 -5.94
CA MET A 32 -7.13 1.96 -7.05
C MET A 32 -6.69 0.58 -6.55
N ASN A 33 -7.10 -0.47 -7.26
CA ASN A 33 -6.67 -1.83 -6.98
C ASN A 33 -5.26 -2.09 -7.54
N GLY A 34 -4.64 -3.22 -7.17
CA GLY A 34 -3.26 -3.54 -7.57
C GLY A 34 -3.05 -3.56 -9.09
N SER A 35 -4.00 -4.09 -9.87
CA SER A 35 -3.88 -4.09 -11.34
C SER A 35 -4.03 -2.69 -11.95
N GLY A 36 -4.80 -1.80 -11.32
CA GLY A 36 -4.86 -0.40 -11.66
C GLY A 36 -3.52 0.29 -11.37
N LEU A 37 -2.92 0.00 -10.21
CA LEU A 37 -1.63 0.54 -9.80
C LEU A 37 -0.51 0.17 -10.80
N ASP A 38 -0.46 -1.09 -11.24
CA ASP A 38 0.53 -1.57 -12.21
C ASP A 38 0.44 -0.79 -13.54
N LYS A 39 -0.79 -0.53 -14.01
CA LYS A 39 -1.03 0.26 -15.22
C LYS A 39 -0.63 1.72 -15.02
N TYR A 40 -1.07 2.32 -13.90
CA TYR A 40 -0.75 3.71 -13.56
C TYR A 40 0.75 3.95 -13.52
N TYR A 41 1.48 3.08 -12.82
CA TYR A 41 2.94 3.14 -12.72
C TYR A 41 3.62 3.01 -14.08
N SER A 42 3.14 2.09 -14.93
CA SER A 42 3.69 1.90 -16.29
C SER A 42 3.48 3.11 -17.22
N THR A 43 2.47 3.93 -16.94
CA THR A 43 2.15 5.14 -17.73
C THR A 43 2.67 6.43 -17.11
N LEU A 44 3.34 6.35 -15.95
CA LEU A 44 3.77 7.52 -15.21
C LEU A 44 4.97 8.18 -15.92
N ASN A 45 4.86 9.47 -16.18
CA ASN A 45 6.01 10.29 -16.55
C ASN A 45 6.56 10.92 -15.29
N PHE A 46 7.86 10.75 -15.04
CA PHE A 46 8.53 11.34 -13.90
C PHE A 46 9.12 12.70 -14.29
N GLU A 47 8.85 13.72 -13.48
CA GLU A 47 9.34 15.08 -13.71
C GLU A 47 10.77 15.28 -13.16
N SER A 48 11.14 14.49 -12.16
CA SER A 48 12.46 14.54 -11.54
C SER A 48 12.93 13.17 -11.04
N ASP A 49 14.24 13.03 -10.82
CA ASP A 49 14.84 11.84 -10.18
C ASP A 49 14.24 11.59 -8.79
N GLU A 50 13.88 12.66 -8.08
CA GLU A 50 13.23 12.57 -6.77
C GLU A 50 11.84 11.92 -6.89
N ASP A 51 11.08 12.26 -7.93
CA ASP A 51 9.76 11.66 -8.18
C ASP A 51 9.88 10.19 -8.57
N VAL A 52 10.89 9.84 -9.39
CA VAL A 52 11.20 8.44 -9.71
C VAL A 52 11.38 7.65 -8.42
N VAL A 53 12.28 8.11 -7.53
CA VAL A 53 12.60 7.37 -6.29
C VAL A 53 11.39 7.27 -5.38
N LYS A 54 10.64 8.36 -5.19
CA LYS A 54 9.42 8.37 -4.35
C LYS A 54 8.37 7.39 -4.86
N MET A 55 8.06 7.44 -6.14
CA MET A 55 7.02 6.60 -6.75
C MET A 55 7.45 5.15 -6.86
N SER A 56 8.72 4.87 -7.19
CA SER A 56 9.26 3.51 -7.20
C SER A 56 9.25 2.87 -5.81
N LEU A 57 9.62 3.62 -4.77
CA LEU A 57 9.58 3.13 -3.40
C LEU A 57 8.16 2.83 -2.94
N PHE A 58 7.21 3.73 -3.22
CA PHE A 58 5.80 3.51 -2.95
C PHE A 58 5.26 2.25 -3.65
N TYR A 59 5.52 2.12 -4.95
CA TYR A 59 5.12 0.96 -5.74
C TYR A 59 5.70 -0.35 -5.21
N PHE A 60 6.98 -0.35 -4.83
CA PHE A 60 7.63 -1.53 -4.23
C PHE A 60 6.98 -1.94 -2.89
N ILE A 61 6.63 -0.98 -2.05
CA ILE A 61 5.94 -1.23 -0.77
C ILE A 61 4.55 -1.83 -1.02
N GLU A 62 3.79 -1.30 -1.97
CA GLU A 62 2.47 -1.83 -2.36
C GLU A 62 2.57 -3.27 -2.89
N LEU A 63 3.54 -3.57 -3.75
CA LEU A 63 3.79 -4.93 -4.23
C LEU A 63 4.10 -5.90 -3.08
N ALA A 64 4.94 -5.48 -2.12
CA ALA A 64 5.27 -6.28 -0.96
C ALA A 64 4.05 -6.54 -0.06
N MET A 65 3.15 -5.56 0.07
CA MET A 65 1.91 -5.66 0.85
C MET A 65 0.90 -6.60 0.18
N ILE A 66 0.65 -6.46 -1.13
CA ILE A 66 -0.19 -7.37 -1.91
C ILE A 66 0.35 -8.80 -1.84
N GLY A 67 1.67 -8.95 -1.93
CA GLY A 67 2.34 -10.24 -1.80
C GLY A 67 2.18 -10.89 -0.41
N ARG A 68 1.99 -10.10 0.65
CA ARG A 68 1.70 -10.60 2.01
C ARG A 68 0.24 -11.04 2.16
N GLU A 69 -0.70 -10.25 1.64
CA GLU A 69 -2.13 -10.59 1.66
C GLU A 69 -2.41 -11.93 0.97
N ARG A 70 -1.80 -12.17 -0.20
CA ARG A 70 -1.93 -13.46 -0.91
C ARG A 70 -1.41 -14.67 -0.13
N ARG A 71 -0.37 -14.50 0.70
CA ARG A 71 0.18 -15.58 1.52
C ARG A 71 -0.66 -15.86 2.76
N GLN A 72 -1.31 -14.83 3.31
CA GLN A 72 -2.24 -14.99 4.44
C GLN A 72 -3.55 -15.70 4.06
N HIS A 73 -3.91 -15.72 2.78
CA HIS A 73 -5.10 -16.44 2.28
C HIS A 73 -4.84 -17.89 1.86
N MET A 74 -3.59 -18.35 1.88
CA MET A 74 -3.24 -19.73 1.53
C MET A 74 -3.01 -20.63 2.76
N ASP A 75 -3.07 -20.07 3.97
CA ASP A 75 -3.11 -20.79 5.26
C ASP A 75 -4.51 -20.69 5.88
#